data_AF-A0A5S4WSS0-F1
#
_entry.id   AF-A0A5S4WSS0-F1
#
_cell.length_a   1.000
_cell.length_b   1.000
_cell.length_c   1.000
_cell.angle_alpha   90.00
_cell.angle_beta   90.00
_cell.angle_gamma   90.00
#
_symmetry.space_group_name_H-M   'P 1'
#
loop_
_entity.id
_entity.type
_entity.pdbx_description
1 polymer ?
#
loop_
_entity_poly.entity_id
_entity_poly.type
_entity_poly.pdbx_seq_one_letter_code
_entity_poly.pdbx_strand_id
1 'polypeptide(L)' 'MEILVILVPLALALGGAGLVAFLWSLRSGQYDDLDGAAWRAIADDDPPQDRSV' A
#
# COMPACT_ATOMS: atom_id res chain seq x y z
N MET A 1 11.86 35.07 1.19
CA MET A 1 12.85 34.01 0.89
C MET A 1 13.13 33.11 2.09
N GLU A 2 12.99 33.59 3.33
CA GLU A 2 13.11 32.78 4.55
C GLU A 2 12.27 31.49 4.59
N ILE A 3 11.02 31.52 4.10
CA ILE A 3 10.13 30.36 4.14
C ILE A 3 10.69 29.17 3.34
N LEU A 4 11.43 29.43 2.25
CA LEU A 4 11.99 28.38 1.40
C LEU A 4 13.07 27.58 2.13
N VAL A 5 13.79 28.20 3.06
CA VAL A 5 14.81 27.55 3.89
C VAL A 5 14.18 26.48 4.80
N ILE A 6 12.91 26.62 5.16
CA ILE A 6 12.16 25.63 5.94
C ILE A 6 11.44 24.64 5.02
N LEU A 7 10.76 25.14 3.99
CA LEU A 7 9.92 24.32 3.13
C LEU A 7 10.72 23.36 2.25
N VAL A 8 11.92 23.75 1.78
CA VAL A 8 12.74 22.87 0.94
C VAL A 8 13.25 21.65 1.72
N PRO A 9 13.89 21.79 2.90
CA PRO A 9 14.25 20.63 3.71
C PRO A 9 13.05 19.80 4.16
N LEU A 10 11.93 20.45 4.51
CA LEU A 10 10.71 19.76 4.90
C LEU A 10 10.15 18.91 3.75
N ALA A 11 10.09 19.46 2.54
CA ALA A 11 9.63 18.73 1.35
C ALA A 11 10.55 17.55 1.02
N LEU A 12 11.87 17.74 1.10
CA LEU A 12 12.84 16.65 0.90
C LEU A 12 12.72 15.57 1.98
N ALA A 13 12.52 15.96 3.24
CA ALA A 13 12.31 15.02 4.34
C ALA A 13 11.02 14.21 4.16
N LEU A 14 9.91 14.87 3.79
CA LEU A 14 8.65 14.19 3.53
C LEU A 14 8.72 13.27 2.31
N GLY A 15 9.33 13.73 1.21
CA GLY A 15 9.55 12.91 0.03
C GLY A 15 10.45 11.71 0.30
N GLY A 16 11.55 11.93 1.04
CA GLY A 16 12.47 10.88 1.47
C GLY A 16 11.81 9.88 2.43
N ALA A 17 11.03 10.34 3.40
CA ALA A 17 10.27 9.47 4.29
C ALA A 17 9.25 8.61 3.53
N GLY A 18 8.53 9.19 2.57
CA GLY A 18 7.63 8.45 1.69
C GLY A 18 8.35 7.40 0.86
N LEU A 19 9.50 7.74 0.26
CA LEU A 19 10.31 6.80 -0.50
C LEU A 19 10.84 5.65 0.36
N VAL A 20 11.37 5.94 1.55
CA VAL A 20 11.85 4.92 2.49
C VAL A 20 10.70 4.01 2.93
N ALA A 21 9.54 4.57 3.29
CA ALA A 21 8.37 3.80 3.66
C ALA A 21 7.88 2.90 2.50
N PHE A 22 7.89 3.42 1.28
CA PHE A 22 7.53 2.68 0.08
C PHE A 22 8.48 1.49 -0.18
N LEU A 23 9.79 1.74 -0.13
CA LEU A 23 10.80 0.68 -0.32
C LEU A 23 10.74 -0.37 0.81
N TRP A 24 10.47 0.06 2.05
CA TRP A 24 10.25 -0.85 3.17
C TRP A 24 9.01 -1.74 2.94
N SER A 25 7.92 -1.16 2.43
CA SER A 25 6.68 -1.89 2.10
C SER A 25 6.88 -2.93 0.98
N LEU A 26 7.71 -2.60 -0.03
CA LEU A 26 8.07 -3.57 -1.06
C LEU A 26 8.90 -4.73 -0.49
N ARG A 27 9.86 -4.43 0.40
CA ARG A 27 10.69 -5.46 1.03
C ARG A 27 9.93 -6.34 2.02
N SER A 28 8.85 -5.85 2.62
CA SER A 28 8.06 -6.62 3.59
C SER A 28 7.10 -7.62 2.94
N GLY A 29 7.03 -7.71 1.61
CA GLY A 29 6.19 -8.68 0.90
C GLY A 29 4.69 -8.37 0.99
N GLN A 30 4.30 -7.17 1.44
CA GLN A 30 2.88 -6.79 1.55
C GLN A 30 2.16 -6.76 0.19
N TYR A 31 2.91 -6.65 -0.90
CA TYR A 31 2.36 -6.61 -2.25
C TYR A 31 2.22 -7.98 -2.91
N ASP A 32 2.69 -9.06 -2.26
CA ASP A 32 2.72 -10.41 -2.84
C ASP A 32 1.33 -11.07 -2.88
N ASP A 33 0.38 -10.63 -2.03
CA ASP A 33 -1.00 -11.13 -1.95
C ASP A 33 -2.05 -10.09 -2.36
N LEU A 34 -1.66 -9.09 -3.19
CA LEU A 34 -2.64 -8.14 -3.74
C LEU A 34 -3.66 -8.82 -4.65
N ASP A 35 -3.21 -9.77 -5.47
CA ASP A 35 -4.07 -10.48 -6.42
C ASP A 35 -5.10 -11.36 -5.69
N GLY A 36 -4.69 -12.06 -4.62
CA GLY A 36 -5.59 -12.86 -3.79
C GLY A 36 -6.54 -12.02 -2.94
N ALA A 37 -6.10 -10.83 -2.48
CA ALA A 37 -6.98 -9.87 -1.83
C ALA A 37 -8.06 -9.32 -2.78
N ALA A 38 -7.72 -9.01 -4.03
CA ALA A 38 -8.67 -8.54 -5.04
C ALA A 38 -9.70 -9.63 -5.41
N TRP A 39 -9.26 -10.88 -5.57
CA TRP A 39 -10.17 -12.00 -5.82
C TRP A 39 -11.17 -12.20 -4.68
N ARG A 40 -10.71 -12.14 -3.42
CA ARG A 40 -11.58 -12.20 -2.23
C ARG A 40 -12.58 -11.05 -2.18
N ALA A 41 -12.16 -9.83 -2.51
CA ALA A 41 -13.03 -8.67 -2.50
C ALA A 41 -14.19 -8.75 -3.53
N ILE A 42 -14.00 -9.49 -4.62
CA ILE A 42 -15.04 -9.73 -5.64
C ILE A 42 -15.85 -11.00 -5.32
N ALA A 43 -15.18 -12.05 -4.81
CA ALA A 43 -15.79 -13.34 -4.52
C ALA A 43 -16.61 -13.36 -3.22
N ASP A 44 -16.48 -12.36 -2.33
CA ASP A 44 -17.25 -12.25 -1.08
C ASP A 44 -18.77 -12.16 -1.30
N ASP A 45 -19.21 -11.79 -2.52
CA ASP A 45 -20.62 -11.72 -2.90
C ASP A 45 -21.21 -13.06 -3.39
N ASP A 46 -20.38 -14.10 -3.64
CA ASP A 46 -20.85 -15.41 -4.06
C ASP A 46 -21.13 -16.30 -2.83
N PRO A 47 -22.41 -16.68 -2.55
CA PRO A 47 -22.71 -17.56 -1.44
C PRO A 47 -22.05 -18.93 -1.63
N PRO A 48 -21.60 -19.60 -0.54
CA PRO A 48 -20.98 -20.90 -0.64
C PRO A 48 -21.96 -21.86 -1.32
N GLN A 49 -21.55 -22.41 -2.46
CA GLN A 49 -22.33 -23.45 -3.12
C GLN A 49 -22.22 -24.73 -2.29
N ASP A 50 -23.24 -24.95 -1.47
CA ASP A 50 -23.44 -26.20 -0.72
C ASP A 50 -23.54 -27.35 -1.72
N ARG A 51 -22.42 -28.05 -1.91
CA ARG A 51 -22.38 -29.32 -2.62
C ARG A 51 -22.46 -30.45 -1.60
N SER A 52 -23.62 -30.57 -0.96
CA SER A 52 -24.01 -31.80 -0.29
C SER A 52 -24.36 -32.84 -1.35
N VAL A 53 -23.41 -33.75 -1.63
CA VAL A 53 -23.64 -35.03 -2.33
C VAL A 53 -23.21 -36.15 -1.41
#